data_AF-A0A9E3XI10-F1
#
_entry.id   AF-A0A9E3XI10-F1
#
_cell.length_a   1.000
_cell.length_b   1.000
_cell.length_c   1.000
_cell.angle_alpha   90.00
_cell.angle_beta   90.00
_cell.angle_gamma   90.00
#
_symmetry.space_group_name_H-M   'P 1'
#
loop_
_entity.id
_entity.type
_entity.pdbx_description
1 polymer ?
#
loop_
_entity_poly.entity_id
_entity_poly.type
_entity_poly.pdbx_seq_one_letter_code
_entity_poly.pdbx_strand_id
1 'polypeptide(L)'
;NLSGSRPMTGFDFPLFYALKEMCDNSGYDIRGLHSAGLYPLYGSGVNVTTFVHNHDVFRPYTSAHNPIVNNLALAYAFILTHPGTATIFYPDYFGGTFYNADSSESFTMGGLKSEINTLLSIRENFVGGNFYALTALGNPDYKPGDDPFNGGTFSEYAPKLYVAQREGGGGLGGSIVVINTHPTDAVGAWVTVQGAGVGASFLRDQTGNRSGTTEVYGDNRVFVSAPPLGYAVWADADYNLSIPVARLKAFLRGPYNPISGAMSTYLGDNALIPLTQPFSGAPWSYGGSESVAAIPGGITDWILVELRSENTPGASPVARRAAFLRGDGMIVDLDGSRPLSFDVTAGKYYAVLRHRNHLSVMSKNQVTVDVAAGLY
;
A
#
# COMPACT_ATOMS: atom_id res chain seq x y z
N ASN A 1 30.80 30.76 -6.49
CA ASN A 1 31.07 29.50 -7.19
C ASN A 1 31.38 28.40 -6.19
N LEU A 2 30.34 27.67 -5.75
CA LEU A 2 30.49 26.41 -5.01
C LEU A 2 30.82 25.31 -6.03
N SER A 3 32.06 25.26 -6.51
CA SER A 3 32.53 24.25 -7.47
C SER A 3 33.08 23.00 -6.78
N GLY A 4 32.30 22.44 -5.85
CA GLY A 4 32.55 21.13 -5.26
C GLY A 4 31.68 20.10 -5.96
N SER A 5 32.29 19.16 -6.69
CA SER A 5 31.65 18.04 -7.43
C SER A 5 31.04 16.96 -6.50
N ARG A 6 30.40 17.37 -5.41
CA ARG A 6 29.60 16.52 -4.55
C ARG A 6 28.24 17.20 -4.41
N PRO A 7 27.18 16.71 -5.08
CA PRO A 7 25.86 17.28 -4.86
C PRO A 7 25.57 17.18 -3.37
N MET A 8 25.44 18.32 -2.69
CA MET A 8 24.96 18.32 -1.32
C MET A 8 23.51 17.88 -1.36
N THR A 9 23.22 16.79 -0.67
CA THR A 9 21.86 16.27 -0.57
C THR A 9 21.22 16.82 0.70
N GLY A 10 20.09 17.52 0.57
CA GLY A 10 19.32 18.03 1.70
C GLY A 10 18.12 17.14 2.00
N PHE A 11 17.79 16.98 3.29
CA PHE A 11 16.51 16.41 3.70
C PHE A 11 15.37 17.38 3.37
N ASP A 12 14.34 16.89 2.70
CA ASP A 12 13.22 17.69 2.22
C ASP A 12 12.16 17.93 3.32
N PHE A 13 12.52 18.75 4.30
CA PHE A 13 11.59 19.19 5.35
C PHE A 13 10.34 19.92 4.80
N PRO A 14 10.45 20.81 3.78
CA PRO A 14 9.27 21.41 3.17
C PRO A 14 8.27 20.37 2.64
N LEU A 15 8.77 19.31 1.97
CA LEU A 15 7.91 18.21 1.54
C LEU A 15 7.31 17.46 2.73
N PHE A 16 8.13 17.14 3.75
CA PHE A 16 7.65 16.46 4.96
C PHE A 16 6.44 17.18 5.59
N TYR A 17 6.51 18.51 5.77
CA TYR A 17 5.38 19.27 6.34
C TYR A 17 4.14 19.25 5.45
N ALA A 18 4.31 19.27 4.13
CA ALA A 18 3.17 19.16 3.20
C ALA A 18 2.54 17.75 3.21
N LEU A 19 3.36 16.70 3.29
CA LEU A 19 2.88 15.32 3.45
C LEU A 19 2.17 15.13 4.78
N LYS A 20 2.65 15.78 5.86
CA LYS A 20 1.95 15.79 7.13
C LYS A 20 0.56 16.40 7.02
N GLU A 21 0.43 17.58 6.41
CA GLU A 21 -0.89 18.19 6.19
C GLU A 21 -1.80 17.28 5.35
N MET A 22 -1.28 16.68 4.27
CA MET A 22 -2.05 15.71 3.47
C MET A 22 -2.58 14.55 4.31
N CYS A 23 -1.76 14.00 5.20
CA CYS A 23 -2.07 12.81 5.96
C CYS A 23 -2.98 13.07 7.17
N ASP A 24 -2.71 14.15 7.92
CA ASP A 24 -3.33 14.43 9.21
C ASP A 24 -4.45 15.47 9.17
N ASN A 25 -4.49 16.33 8.14
CA ASN A 25 -5.50 17.38 8.01
C ASN A 25 -6.52 17.02 6.92
N SER A 26 -7.71 16.58 7.33
CA SER A 26 -8.80 16.21 6.42
C SER A 26 -9.28 17.35 5.51
N GLY A 27 -8.99 18.61 5.86
CA GLY A 27 -9.30 19.80 5.08
C GLY A 27 -8.21 20.19 4.07
N TYR A 28 -7.05 19.52 4.06
CA TYR A 28 -5.95 19.86 3.16
C TYR A 28 -6.35 19.66 1.68
N ASP A 29 -5.96 20.61 0.84
CA ASP A 29 -6.05 20.51 -0.62
C ASP A 29 -4.78 19.86 -1.15
N ILE A 30 -4.89 18.60 -1.56
CA ILE A 30 -3.73 17.78 -1.96
C ILE A 30 -3.00 18.34 -3.19
N ARG A 31 -3.62 19.23 -3.97
CA ARG A 31 -2.96 19.89 -5.11
C ARG A 31 -1.81 20.80 -4.67
N GLY A 32 -1.78 21.21 -3.39
CA GLY A 32 -0.61 21.86 -2.79
C GLY A 32 0.70 21.07 -2.96
N LEU A 33 0.61 19.74 -3.13
CA LEU A 33 1.77 18.88 -3.38
C LEU A 33 2.39 19.03 -4.77
N HIS A 34 1.71 19.64 -5.75
CA HIS A 34 2.28 19.88 -7.08
C HIS A 34 3.56 20.73 -7.02
N SER A 35 3.64 21.62 -6.04
CA SER A 35 4.76 22.53 -5.83
C SER A 35 5.46 22.33 -4.48
N ALA A 36 5.12 21.27 -3.72
CA ALA A 36 5.72 21.02 -2.42
C ALA A 36 7.13 20.42 -2.54
N GLY A 37 7.99 20.79 -1.60
CA GLY A 37 9.34 20.25 -1.48
C GLY A 37 10.42 21.02 -2.24
N LEU A 38 11.63 20.48 -2.17
CA LEU A 38 12.81 21.05 -2.81
C LEU A 38 12.89 20.70 -4.31
N TYR A 39 12.29 19.58 -4.73
CA TYR A 39 12.34 19.16 -6.14
C TYR A 39 11.71 20.17 -7.10
N PRO A 40 10.49 20.71 -6.87
CA PRO A 40 9.93 21.75 -7.74
C PRO A 40 10.76 23.04 -7.79
N LEU A 41 11.52 23.36 -6.73
CA LEU A 41 12.33 24.57 -6.64
C LEU A 41 13.65 24.48 -7.42
N TYR A 42 14.27 23.30 -7.45
CA TYR A 42 15.64 23.13 -7.96
C TYR A 42 15.75 22.10 -9.09
N GLY A 43 14.69 21.36 -9.38
CA GLY A 43 14.62 20.34 -10.43
C GLY A 43 15.61 19.19 -10.24
N SER A 44 16.02 18.58 -11.35
CA SER A 44 16.99 17.47 -11.38
C SER A 44 18.44 17.89 -11.10
N GLY A 45 18.70 19.19 -10.83
CA GLY A 45 20.03 19.75 -10.60
C GLY A 45 20.57 19.55 -9.18
N VAL A 46 19.76 19.03 -8.26
CA VAL A 46 20.14 18.71 -6.87
C VAL A 46 19.64 17.34 -6.47
N ASN A 47 20.45 16.62 -5.71
CA ASN A 47 19.99 15.42 -5.03
C ASN A 47 19.12 15.85 -3.84
N VAL A 48 17.85 15.47 -3.85
CA VAL A 48 16.91 15.73 -2.75
C VAL A 48 16.66 14.41 -2.03
N THR A 49 16.83 14.39 -0.71
CA THR A 49 16.45 13.23 0.11
C THR A 49 15.06 13.47 0.68
N THR A 50 14.08 12.72 0.19
CA THR A 50 12.70 12.77 0.69
C THR A 50 12.53 11.75 1.82
N PHE A 51 11.77 12.09 2.84
CA PHE A 51 11.53 11.21 3.99
C PHE A 51 10.13 11.45 4.54
N VAL A 52 9.59 10.45 5.25
CA VAL A 52 8.30 10.55 5.95
C VAL A 52 8.53 10.79 7.44
N HIS A 53 9.42 10.02 8.06
CA HIS A 53 9.86 10.23 9.44
C HIS A 53 11.38 10.09 9.57
N ASN A 54 11.89 10.59 10.69
CA ASN A 54 13.22 10.33 11.20
C ASN A 54 13.17 10.36 12.73
N HIS A 55 14.29 10.09 13.39
CA HIS A 55 14.36 10.03 14.85
C HIS A 55 14.04 11.37 15.56
N ASP A 56 14.12 12.50 14.86
CA ASP A 56 13.84 13.84 15.38
C ASP A 56 12.38 14.25 15.23
N VAL A 57 11.63 13.72 14.25
CA VAL A 57 10.19 14.01 14.09
C VAL A 57 9.30 12.92 14.68
N PHE A 58 9.82 11.69 14.82
CA PHE A 58 9.08 10.50 15.23
C PHE A 58 8.85 10.38 16.74
N ARG A 59 8.25 11.37 17.39
CA ARG A 59 7.86 11.22 18.81
C ARG A 59 6.55 11.95 19.08
N PRO A 60 5.50 11.29 19.58
CA PRO A 60 4.22 11.96 19.84
C PRO A 60 4.16 12.67 21.22
N TYR A 61 5.20 12.56 22.05
CA TYR A 61 5.17 12.91 23.48
C TYR A 61 5.60 14.33 23.83
N THR A 62 6.11 15.09 22.87
CA THR A 62 6.50 16.47 23.14
C THR A 62 6.01 17.37 22.01
N SER A 63 5.68 18.61 22.35
CA SER A 63 5.27 19.64 21.38
C SER A 63 6.38 20.03 20.39
N ALA A 64 7.62 19.56 20.59
CA ALA A 64 8.75 19.80 19.70
C ALA A 64 8.83 18.77 18.54
N HIS A 65 8.12 17.66 18.67
CA HIS A 65 8.12 16.57 17.68
C HIS A 65 6.76 16.54 16.97
N ASN A 66 6.78 16.29 15.66
CA ASN A 66 5.60 16.48 14.83
C ASN A 66 5.36 15.32 13.86
N PRO A 67 5.16 14.09 14.36
CA PRO A 67 4.99 12.92 13.49
C PRO A 67 3.70 13.02 12.69
N ILE A 68 3.68 12.39 11.53
CA ILE A 68 2.47 12.00 10.80
C ILE A 68 1.84 10.84 11.57
N VAL A 69 0.56 11.00 11.96
CA VAL A 69 -0.13 10.03 12.84
C VAL A 69 -1.27 9.30 12.14
N ASN A 70 -1.81 9.86 11.05
CA ASN A 70 -2.86 9.26 10.24
C ASN A 70 -2.34 8.97 8.83
N ASN A 71 -2.94 7.99 8.14
CA ASN A 71 -2.76 7.75 6.71
C ASN A 71 -1.28 7.70 6.23
N LEU A 72 -0.38 7.22 7.09
CA LEU A 72 1.08 7.24 6.87
C LEU A 72 1.51 6.60 5.53
N ALA A 73 0.76 5.59 5.07
CA ALA A 73 1.01 4.91 3.81
C ALA A 73 0.91 5.85 2.58
N LEU A 74 0.08 6.90 2.63
CA LEU A 74 -0.03 7.90 1.56
C LEU A 74 1.29 8.66 1.37
N ALA A 75 1.96 9.03 2.47
CA ALA A 75 3.24 9.73 2.42
C ALA A 75 4.35 8.85 1.82
N TYR A 76 4.36 7.55 2.15
CA TYR A 76 5.28 6.59 1.52
C TYR A 76 4.99 6.37 0.04
N ALA A 77 3.70 6.27 -0.34
CA ALA A 77 3.30 6.18 -1.74
C ALA A 77 3.83 7.36 -2.56
N PHE A 78 3.77 8.57 -2.01
CA PHE A 78 4.35 9.76 -2.62
C PHE A 78 5.87 9.63 -2.76
N ILE A 79 6.62 9.54 -1.66
CA ILE A 79 8.09 9.62 -1.76
C ILE A 79 8.71 8.47 -2.57
N LEU A 80 8.06 7.29 -2.61
CA LEU A 80 8.54 6.13 -3.37
C LEU A 80 8.16 6.15 -4.85
N THR A 81 7.19 6.97 -5.27
CA THR A 81 6.82 7.12 -6.70
C THR A 81 7.38 8.41 -7.34
N HIS A 82 7.92 9.32 -6.52
CA HIS A 82 8.46 10.60 -6.98
C HIS A 82 9.99 10.60 -7.17
N PRO A 83 10.52 11.61 -7.91
CA PRO A 83 11.96 11.87 -8.00
C PRO A 83 12.61 12.15 -6.64
N GLY A 84 13.92 11.93 -6.56
CA GLY A 84 14.70 12.10 -5.33
C GLY A 84 15.11 10.76 -4.70
N THR A 85 15.86 10.81 -3.61
CA THR A 85 16.26 9.64 -2.83
C THR A 85 15.31 9.46 -1.66
N ALA A 86 14.40 8.49 -1.75
CA ALA A 86 13.46 8.17 -0.70
C ALA A 86 14.15 7.50 0.49
N THR A 87 13.89 7.98 1.70
CA THR A 87 14.37 7.38 2.96
C THR A 87 13.22 6.69 3.67
N ILE A 88 13.42 5.41 4.00
CA ILE A 88 12.49 4.63 4.79
C ILE A 88 12.94 4.66 6.25
N PHE A 89 12.01 4.98 7.14
CA PHE A 89 12.29 5.01 8.57
C PHE A 89 12.01 3.65 9.21
N TYR A 90 12.97 3.18 10.01
CA TYR A 90 12.94 1.81 10.56
C TYR A 90 11.65 1.52 11.37
N PRO A 91 11.23 2.37 12.32
CA PRO A 91 9.95 2.22 13.01
C PRO A 91 8.71 2.16 12.12
N ASP A 92 8.63 2.99 11.08
CA ASP A 92 7.48 2.95 10.16
C ASP A 92 7.43 1.63 9.39
N TYR A 93 8.59 1.03 9.10
CA TYR A 93 8.69 -0.23 8.38
C TYR A 93 8.34 -1.43 9.28
N PHE A 94 8.96 -1.55 10.45
CA PHE A 94 8.80 -2.71 11.33
C PHE A 94 7.63 -2.61 12.32
N GLY A 95 7.11 -1.41 12.56
CA GLY A 95 6.15 -1.17 13.63
C GLY A 95 6.75 -1.40 15.02
N GLY A 96 5.88 -1.44 16.02
CA GLY A 96 6.23 -1.71 17.41
C GLY A 96 5.64 -0.71 18.39
N THR A 97 5.96 -0.91 19.67
CA THR A 97 5.60 -0.01 20.77
C THR A 97 6.83 0.76 21.21
N PHE A 98 6.73 2.08 21.17
CA PHE A 98 7.81 3.00 21.52
C PHE A 98 7.42 3.76 22.78
N TYR A 99 8.37 3.98 23.66
CA TYR A 99 8.14 4.65 24.94
C TYR A 99 8.84 6.01 24.97
N ASN A 100 8.27 6.97 25.71
CA ASN A 100 8.99 8.18 26.06
C ASN A 100 10.15 7.86 27.04
N ALA A 101 11.04 8.83 27.27
CA ALA A 101 12.31 8.58 27.96
C ALA A 101 12.14 8.04 29.40
N ASP A 102 11.04 8.39 30.08
CA ASP A 102 10.71 7.92 31.42
C ASP A 102 9.73 6.73 31.44
N SER A 103 9.35 6.22 30.26
CA SER A 103 8.40 5.12 30.06
C SER A 103 6.98 5.37 30.61
N SER A 104 6.61 6.63 30.84
CA SER A 104 5.27 7.00 31.28
C SER A 104 4.22 6.97 30.15
N GLU A 105 4.66 7.10 28.90
CA GLU A 105 3.79 7.10 27.72
C GLU A 105 4.29 6.13 26.67
N SER A 106 3.35 5.55 25.91
CA SER A 106 3.64 4.59 24.84
C SER A 106 2.81 4.86 23.59
N PHE A 107 3.38 4.54 22.44
CA PHE A 107 2.83 4.78 21.11
C PHE A 107 3.12 3.53 20.31
N THR A 108 2.05 2.92 19.81
CA THR A 108 2.12 1.66 19.08
C THR A 108 1.70 1.88 17.64
N MET A 109 2.45 1.33 16.71
CA MET A 109 2.13 1.34 15.29
C MET A 109 2.30 -0.04 14.65
N GLY A 110 1.46 -0.33 13.67
CA GLY A 110 1.40 -1.63 13.00
C GLY A 110 2.56 -1.93 12.04
N GLY A 111 3.36 -0.92 11.68
CA GLY A 111 4.37 -1.04 10.63
C GLY A 111 3.75 -1.12 9.23
N LEU A 112 4.50 -0.73 8.21
CA LEU A 112 4.08 -0.66 6.80
C LEU A 112 4.94 -1.55 5.90
N LYS A 113 5.52 -2.63 6.44
CA LYS A 113 6.46 -3.49 5.73
C LYS A 113 5.93 -3.99 4.38
N SER A 114 4.68 -4.45 4.32
CA SER A 114 4.08 -5.01 3.10
C SER A 114 3.87 -3.93 2.03
N GLU A 115 3.32 -2.80 2.44
CA GLU A 115 3.04 -1.63 1.61
C GLU A 115 4.35 -1.05 1.06
N ILE A 116 5.36 -0.87 1.92
CA ILE A 116 6.66 -0.33 1.53
C ILE A 116 7.39 -1.29 0.58
N ASN A 117 7.36 -2.60 0.83
CA ASN A 117 7.97 -3.59 -0.09
C ASN A 117 7.30 -3.56 -1.47
N THR A 118 5.99 -3.40 -1.50
CA THR A 118 5.22 -3.26 -2.74
C THR A 118 5.64 -1.99 -3.50
N LEU A 119 5.70 -0.85 -2.81
CA LEU A 119 6.13 0.43 -3.38
C LEU A 119 7.60 0.43 -3.81
N LEU A 120 8.48 -0.27 -3.09
CA LEU A 120 9.88 -0.47 -3.50
C LEU A 120 9.98 -1.28 -4.79
N SER A 121 9.19 -2.35 -4.91
CA SER A 121 9.11 -3.15 -6.13
C SER A 121 8.61 -2.32 -7.30
N ILE A 122 7.56 -1.52 -7.09
CA ILE A 122 7.08 -0.54 -8.07
C ILE A 122 8.18 0.45 -8.44
N ARG A 123 8.91 0.96 -7.43
CA ARG A 123 9.96 1.95 -7.64
C ARG A 123 11.09 1.43 -8.52
N GLU A 124 11.53 0.21 -8.26
CA GLU A 124 12.59 -0.45 -9.03
C GLU A 124 12.18 -0.71 -10.48
N ASN A 125 10.89 -0.98 -10.72
CA ASN A 125 10.42 -1.47 -12.02
C ASN A 125 9.70 -0.42 -12.88
N PHE A 126 9.20 0.69 -12.32
CA PHE A 126 8.37 1.65 -13.09
C PHE A 126 8.68 3.13 -12.83
N VAL A 127 9.46 3.44 -11.80
CA VAL A 127 9.64 4.82 -11.32
C VAL A 127 10.93 5.40 -11.89
N GLY A 128 10.94 5.56 -13.21
CA GLY A 128 12.04 6.12 -14.00
C GLY A 128 11.65 7.36 -14.80
N GLY A 129 12.60 7.91 -15.55
CA GLY A 129 12.34 8.95 -16.55
C GLY A 129 11.80 10.26 -16.01
N ASN A 130 11.23 11.07 -16.92
CA ASN A 130 10.66 12.36 -16.59
C ASN A 130 9.44 12.21 -15.66
N PHE A 131 9.19 13.25 -14.89
CA PHE A 131 8.10 13.34 -13.95
C PHE A 131 7.09 14.40 -14.39
N TYR A 132 5.80 14.06 -14.36
CA TYR A 132 4.71 14.98 -14.71
C TYR A 132 3.62 14.93 -13.66
N ALA A 133 3.30 16.06 -13.03
CA ALA A 133 2.12 16.16 -12.17
C ALA A 133 0.85 16.31 -13.05
N LEU A 134 0.19 15.19 -13.36
CA LEU A 134 -0.91 15.15 -14.32
C LEU A 134 -2.11 15.99 -13.89
N THR A 135 -2.45 16.04 -12.60
CA THR A 135 -3.52 16.92 -12.11
C THR A 135 -3.15 18.41 -12.12
N ALA A 136 -1.90 18.77 -12.42
CA ALA A 136 -1.48 20.16 -12.65
C ALA A 136 -1.45 20.54 -14.15
N LEU A 137 -1.24 19.57 -15.05
CA LEU A 137 -0.95 19.81 -16.46
C LEU A 137 -2.05 19.32 -17.42
N GLY A 138 -2.70 18.20 -17.11
CA GLY A 138 -3.45 17.38 -18.08
C GLY A 138 -4.93 17.70 -18.26
N ASN A 139 -5.39 18.87 -17.80
CA ASN A 139 -6.81 19.26 -17.72
C ASN A 139 -7.72 18.14 -17.16
N PRO A 140 -7.48 17.71 -15.91
CA PRO A 140 -8.15 16.54 -15.34
C PRO A 140 -9.66 16.72 -15.21
N ASP A 141 -10.42 15.67 -15.51
CA ASP A 141 -11.86 15.60 -15.28
C ASP A 141 -12.14 14.61 -14.14
N TYR A 142 -12.49 15.14 -12.96
CA TYR A 142 -12.64 14.39 -11.71
C TYR A 142 -14.00 13.72 -11.59
N LYS A 143 -14.00 12.47 -11.09
CA LYS A 143 -15.17 11.60 -11.02
C LYS A 143 -15.25 10.87 -9.67
N PRO A 144 -16.45 10.64 -9.13
CA PRO A 144 -16.65 9.77 -7.99
C PRO A 144 -16.47 8.30 -8.40
N GLY A 145 -15.86 7.55 -7.50
CA GLY A 145 -15.73 6.10 -7.62
C GLY A 145 -14.80 5.67 -8.74
N ASP A 146 -15.11 4.48 -9.25
CA ASP A 146 -14.33 3.78 -10.27
C ASP A 146 -15.03 3.74 -11.61
N ASP A 147 -16.24 4.28 -11.66
CA ASP A 147 -16.99 4.42 -12.90
C ASP A 147 -16.45 5.65 -13.65
N PRO A 148 -15.77 5.45 -14.79
CA PRO A 148 -15.19 6.54 -15.56
C PRO A 148 -16.23 7.49 -16.17
N PHE A 149 -17.53 7.10 -16.16
CA PHE A 149 -18.62 7.84 -16.77
C PHE A 149 -19.54 8.52 -15.76
N ASN A 150 -19.39 8.26 -14.46
CA ASN A 150 -20.23 8.89 -13.44
C ASN A 150 -19.82 10.35 -13.19
N GLY A 151 -20.77 11.28 -13.20
CA GLY A 151 -20.50 12.71 -13.03
C GLY A 151 -20.02 13.05 -11.62
N GLY A 152 -18.96 13.87 -11.51
CA GLY A 152 -18.44 14.40 -10.25
C GLY A 152 -18.40 15.92 -10.22
N THR A 153 -18.45 16.51 -9.02
CA THR A 153 -18.30 17.95 -8.84
C THR A 153 -16.83 18.31 -8.64
N PHE A 154 -16.29 19.20 -9.47
CA PHE A 154 -14.89 19.64 -9.38
C PHE A 154 -14.51 20.15 -7.98
N SER A 155 -15.36 20.96 -7.34
CA SER A 155 -15.10 21.53 -6.01
C SER A 155 -15.01 20.50 -4.90
N GLU A 156 -15.56 19.30 -5.12
CA GLU A 156 -15.61 18.21 -4.16
C GLU A 156 -14.39 17.29 -4.32
N TYR A 157 -14.09 16.89 -5.56
CA TYR A 157 -13.08 15.84 -5.83
C TYR A 157 -11.69 16.38 -6.19
N ALA A 158 -11.60 17.56 -6.83
CA ALA A 158 -10.31 18.12 -7.23
C ALA A 158 -9.35 18.37 -6.06
N PRO A 159 -9.81 18.87 -4.88
CA PRO A 159 -8.95 19.05 -3.71
C PRO A 159 -8.52 17.74 -3.04
N LYS A 160 -9.05 16.59 -3.48
CA LYS A 160 -8.85 15.28 -2.84
C LYS A 160 -8.04 14.29 -3.66
N LEU A 161 -7.76 14.60 -4.93
CA LEU A 161 -7.05 13.69 -5.82
C LEU A 161 -5.77 14.31 -6.38
N TYR A 162 -4.67 13.60 -6.16
CA TYR A 162 -3.38 13.89 -6.77
C TYR A 162 -3.02 12.79 -7.75
N VAL A 163 -2.61 13.16 -8.97
CA VAL A 163 -2.16 12.21 -9.98
C VAL A 163 -0.84 12.69 -10.58
N ALA A 164 0.15 11.80 -10.65
CA ALA A 164 1.42 12.06 -11.28
C ALA A 164 1.92 10.87 -12.09
N GLN A 165 2.72 11.16 -13.12
CA GLN A 165 3.29 10.19 -14.05
C GLN A 165 4.81 10.16 -13.93
N ARG A 166 5.35 8.95 -14.09
CA ARG A 166 6.74 8.65 -14.41
C ARG A 166 6.78 7.99 -15.77
N GLU A 167 7.65 8.46 -16.66
CA GLU A 167 7.76 7.88 -18.01
C GLU A 167 8.39 6.49 -18.05
N GLY A 168 9.11 6.10 -16.99
CA GLY A 168 9.93 4.89 -17.02
C GLY A 168 11.28 5.15 -17.70
N GLY A 169 12.02 4.10 -18.06
CA GLY A 169 13.35 4.24 -18.66
C GLY A 169 14.27 3.05 -18.39
N GLY A 170 15.30 2.87 -19.21
CA GLY A 170 16.24 1.75 -19.08
C GLY A 170 15.66 0.38 -19.43
N GLY A 171 14.61 0.32 -20.27
CA GLY A 171 13.93 -0.93 -20.67
C GLY A 171 12.68 -1.25 -19.83
N LEU A 172 12.32 -0.37 -18.90
CA LEU A 172 11.18 -0.50 -18.00
C LEU A 172 10.05 0.47 -18.38
N GLY A 173 8.79 0.03 -18.24
CA GLY A 173 7.59 0.85 -18.45
C GLY A 173 7.46 1.97 -17.40
N GLY A 174 6.61 2.95 -17.68
CA GLY A 174 6.28 4.03 -16.75
C GLY A 174 5.15 3.68 -15.78
N SER A 175 4.79 4.63 -14.92
CA SER A 175 3.71 4.48 -13.95
C SER A 175 2.93 5.78 -13.77
N ILE A 176 1.66 5.66 -13.38
CA ILE A 176 0.80 6.75 -12.92
C ILE A 176 0.43 6.46 -11.47
N VAL A 177 0.92 7.28 -10.54
CA VAL A 177 0.51 7.25 -9.14
C VAL A 177 -0.74 8.09 -8.94
N VAL A 178 -1.69 7.56 -8.19
CA VAL A 178 -2.92 8.23 -7.76
C VAL A 178 -2.97 8.20 -6.24
N ILE A 179 -3.16 9.35 -5.60
CA ILE A 179 -3.36 9.47 -4.15
C ILE A 179 -4.70 10.17 -3.93
N ASN A 180 -5.55 9.53 -3.11
CA ASN A 180 -6.88 10.02 -2.78
C ASN A 180 -7.01 10.25 -1.26
N THR A 181 -7.30 11.49 -0.87
CA THR A 181 -7.55 11.88 0.54
C THR A 181 -9.03 12.04 0.86
N HIS A 182 -9.93 11.67 -0.06
CA HIS A 182 -11.35 11.66 0.21
C HIS A 182 -11.67 10.58 1.26
N PRO A 183 -12.45 10.89 2.31
CA PRO A 183 -12.63 10.00 3.47
C PRO A 183 -13.47 8.75 3.17
N THR A 184 -14.42 8.83 2.24
CA THR A 184 -15.44 7.78 2.03
C THR A 184 -15.48 7.26 0.61
N ASP A 185 -15.33 8.14 -0.37
CA ASP A 185 -15.43 7.80 -1.78
C ASP A 185 -14.06 7.45 -2.35
N ALA A 186 -14.04 6.39 -3.19
CA ALA A 186 -12.98 6.28 -4.18
C ALA A 186 -13.11 7.48 -5.12
N VAL A 187 -11.98 7.97 -5.61
CA VAL A 187 -11.97 9.13 -6.51
C VAL A 187 -11.06 8.80 -7.69
N GLY A 188 -11.56 9.10 -8.88
CA GLY A 188 -10.82 8.95 -10.13
C GLY A 188 -10.79 10.23 -10.93
N ALA A 189 -9.93 10.25 -11.94
CA ALA A 189 -9.92 11.31 -12.93
C ALA A 189 -9.50 10.77 -14.29
N TRP A 190 -10.10 11.36 -15.33
CA TRP A 190 -9.49 11.32 -16.65
C TRP A 190 -8.30 12.27 -16.66
N VAL A 191 -7.12 11.73 -16.98
CA VAL A 191 -5.88 12.50 -17.11
C VAL A 191 -5.28 12.27 -18.48
N THR A 192 -4.52 13.25 -18.95
CA THR A 192 -3.78 13.15 -20.22
C THR A 192 -2.34 12.76 -19.94
N VAL A 193 -1.94 11.58 -20.40
CA VAL A 193 -0.57 11.08 -20.34
C VAL A 193 0.37 12.03 -21.10
N GLN A 194 1.52 12.34 -20.52
CA GLN A 194 2.49 13.32 -21.02
C GLN A 194 3.72 12.65 -21.65
N GLY A 195 4.43 13.41 -22.47
CA GLY A 195 5.73 13.02 -23.03
C GLY A 195 5.68 11.73 -23.86
N ALA A 196 6.65 10.84 -23.64
CA ALA A 196 6.71 9.50 -24.26
C ALA A 196 5.68 8.51 -23.68
N GLY A 197 4.92 8.95 -22.68
CA GLY A 197 3.90 8.17 -22.00
C GLY A 197 4.45 7.18 -20.99
N VAL A 198 3.68 6.13 -20.72
CA VAL A 198 4.03 5.08 -19.74
C VAL A 198 4.43 3.76 -20.40
N GLY A 199 4.55 3.72 -21.73
CA GLY A 199 5.04 2.55 -22.46
C GLY A 199 4.10 1.35 -22.51
N ALA A 200 2.84 1.48 -22.11
CA ALA A 200 1.83 0.42 -22.14
C ALA A 200 0.45 0.95 -22.57
N SER A 201 -0.32 0.11 -23.26
CA SER A 201 -1.69 0.43 -23.72
C SER A 201 -2.75 0.10 -22.68
N PHE A 202 -2.49 -0.88 -21.81
CA PHE A 202 -3.36 -1.24 -20.70
C PHE A 202 -2.58 -1.13 -19.40
N LEU A 203 -3.19 -0.50 -18.40
CA LEU A 203 -2.61 -0.33 -17.08
C LEU A 203 -3.43 -1.09 -16.04
N ARG A 204 -2.74 -1.60 -15.03
CA ARG A 204 -3.32 -2.18 -13.81
C ARG A 204 -2.67 -1.51 -12.61
N ASP A 205 -3.43 -1.35 -11.54
CA ASP A 205 -2.86 -0.97 -10.24
C ASP A 205 -1.97 -2.09 -9.69
N GLN A 206 -0.67 -1.81 -9.66
CA GLN A 206 0.34 -2.75 -9.17
C GLN A 206 0.44 -2.80 -7.65
N THR A 207 -0.24 -1.92 -6.93
CA THR A 207 -0.38 -2.01 -5.46
C THR A 207 -1.42 -3.04 -5.03
N GLY A 208 -2.33 -3.37 -5.95
CA GLY A 208 -3.49 -4.23 -5.75
C GLY A 208 -4.64 -3.59 -4.97
N ASN A 209 -4.55 -2.29 -4.64
CA ASN A 209 -5.61 -1.56 -3.94
C ASN A 209 -6.84 -1.31 -4.84
N ARG A 210 -6.65 -1.46 -6.16
CA ARG A 210 -7.68 -1.42 -7.20
C ARG A 210 -7.62 -2.69 -8.05
N SER A 211 -8.78 -3.13 -8.53
CA SER A 211 -8.90 -4.26 -9.46
C SER A 211 -9.27 -3.78 -10.87
N GLY A 212 -9.05 -4.66 -11.85
CA GLY A 212 -9.31 -4.38 -13.26
C GLY A 212 -8.15 -3.72 -13.99
N THR A 213 -8.38 -3.42 -15.26
CA THR A 213 -7.44 -2.74 -16.15
C THR A 213 -8.09 -1.48 -16.71
N THR A 214 -7.26 -0.51 -17.11
CA THR A 214 -7.69 0.71 -17.79
C THR A 214 -6.89 0.89 -19.08
N GLU A 215 -7.52 1.41 -20.13
CA GLU A 215 -6.89 1.65 -21.43
C GLU A 215 -6.31 3.07 -21.49
N VAL A 216 -5.09 3.19 -22.00
CA VAL A 216 -4.54 4.45 -22.49
C VAL A 216 -5.01 4.63 -23.92
N TYR A 217 -5.98 5.51 -24.12
CA TYR A 217 -6.62 5.73 -25.41
C TYR A 217 -5.65 6.41 -26.40
N GLY A 218 -5.95 6.31 -27.70
CA GLY A 218 -5.13 6.90 -28.76
C GLY A 218 -5.00 8.44 -28.71
N ASP A 219 -5.81 9.12 -27.90
CA ASP A 219 -5.67 10.56 -27.58
C ASP A 219 -4.87 10.81 -26.29
N ASN A 220 -4.17 9.79 -25.79
CA ASN A 220 -3.38 9.76 -24.56
C ASN A 220 -4.18 9.96 -23.26
N ARG A 221 -5.51 9.94 -23.30
CA ARG A 221 -6.31 9.98 -22.07
C ARG A 221 -6.37 8.60 -21.43
N VAL A 222 -6.38 8.58 -20.11
CA VAL A 222 -6.58 7.37 -19.31
C VAL A 222 -7.38 7.74 -18.07
N PHE A 223 -8.29 6.85 -17.67
CA PHE A 223 -8.98 6.96 -16.39
C PHE A 223 -8.22 6.19 -15.33
N VAL A 224 -7.89 6.85 -14.22
CA VAL A 224 -7.21 6.25 -13.08
C VAL A 224 -7.92 6.65 -11.80
N SER A 225 -7.99 5.73 -10.83
CA SER A 225 -8.63 5.96 -9.53
C SER A 225 -7.81 5.40 -8.38
N ALA A 226 -8.15 5.83 -7.16
CA ALA A 226 -7.64 5.27 -5.91
C ALA A 226 -8.78 5.13 -4.88
N PRO A 227 -8.70 4.14 -3.96
CA PRO A 227 -9.72 3.97 -2.92
C PRO A 227 -9.73 5.16 -1.93
N PRO A 228 -10.77 5.28 -1.09
CA PRO A 228 -10.84 6.33 -0.07
C PRO A 228 -9.63 6.27 0.87
N LEU A 229 -9.06 7.42 1.22
CA LEU A 229 -7.85 7.54 2.04
C LEU A 229 -6.72 6.58 1.62
N GLY A 230 -6.58 6.35 0.32
CA GLY A 230 -5.69 5.36 -0.25
C GLY A 230 -4.95 5.83 -1.49
N TYR A 231 -4.22 4.91 -2.09
CA TYR A 231 -3.40 5.16 -3.27
C TYR A 231 -3.45 3.96 -4.22
N ALA A 232 -3.10 4.21 -5.47
CA ALA A 232 -2.92 3.20 -6.51
C ALA A 232 -1.74 3.60 -7.40
N VAL A 233 -1.02 2.62 -7.95
CA VAL A 233 0.04 2.88 -8.93
C VAL A 233 -0.24 2.07 -10.18
N TRP A 234 -0.77 2.75 -11.18
CA TRP A 234 -1.16 2.19 -12.47
C TRP A 234 0.06 2.09 -13.37
N ALA A 235 0.46 0.87 -13.73
CA ALA A 235 1.55 0.61 -14.66
C ALA A 235 1.17 -0.54 -15.60
N ASP A 236 2.06 -0.91 -16.52
CA ASP A 236 1.83 -1.97 -17.51
C ASP A 236 1.08 -3.18 -16.92
N ALA A 237 -0.12 -3.45 -17.44
CA ALA A 237 -0.99 -4.50 -16.95
C ALA A 237 -0.42 -5.91 -17.12
N ASP A 238 0.45 -6.09 -18.12
CA ASP A 238 1.07 -7.38 -18.43
C ASP A 238 2.32 -7.63 -17.56
N TYR A 239 2.82 -6.59 -16.88
CA TYR A 239 3.94 -6.72 -15.95
C TYR A 239 3.45 -7.24 -14.60
N ASN A 240 4.07 -8.34 -14.14
CA ASN A 240 3.80 -8.91 -12.83
C ASN A 240 4.94 -8.57 -11.88
N LEU A 241 4.65 -7.71 -10.89
CA LEU A 241 5.62 -7.40 -9.85
C LEU A 241 6.03 -8.67 -9.10
N SER A 242 7.33 -8.74 -8.80
CA SER A 242 7.93 -9.89 -8.13
C SER A 242 7.58 -9.99 -6.63
N ILE A 243 6.35 -9.66 -6.23
CA ILE A 243 5.87 -9.75 -4.84
C ILE A 243 5.25 -11.14 -4.66
N PRO A 244 5.86 -12.02 -3.86
CA PRO A 244 5.39 -13.40 -3.77
C PRO A 244 4.14 -13.47 -2.90
N VAL A 245 3.06 -14.03 -3.47
CA VAL A 245 1.75 -14.12 -2.85
C VAL A 245 1.28 -15.57 -2.75
N ALA A 246 0.60 -15.91 -1.66
CA ALA A 246 -0.05 -17.20 -1.49
C ALA A 246 -1.55 -17.04 -1.69
N ARG A 247 -2.12 -17.81 -2.63
CA ARG A 247 -3.56 -17.93 -2.82
C ARG A 247 -4.07 -19.14 -2.05
N LEU A 248 -4.61 -18.88 -0.87
CA LEU A 248 -5.03 -19.92 0.05
C LEU A 248 -6.55 -19.84 0.26
N LYS A 249 -7.17 -21.02 0.40
CA LYS A 249 -8.58 -21.16 0.70
C LYS A 249 -8.78 -22.15 1.83
N ALA A 250 -9.61 -21.79 2.79
CA ALA A 250 -9.93 -22.63 3.94
C ALA A 250 -11.38 -22.40 4.38
N PHE A 251 -11.98 -23.42 4.98
CA PHE A 251 -13.30 -23.31 5.60
C PHE A 251 -13.22 -23.80 7.03
N LEU A 252 -13.75 -23.01 7.95
CA LEU A 252 -13.94 -23.37 9.35
C LEU A 252 -15.30 -24.02 9.50
N ARG A 253 -15.33 -25.24 10.06
CA ARG A 253 -16.57 -26.02 10.16
C ARG A 253 -17.66 -25.32 10.96
N GLY A 254 -17.29 -24.55 12.00
CA GLY A 254 -18.24 -23.82 12.84
C GLY A 254 -19.11 -22.82 12.08
N PRO A 255 -18.52 -21.80 11.41
CA PRO A 255 -19.27 -20.81 10.65
C PRO A 255 -19.72 -21.28 9.26
N TYR A 256 -19.25 -22.43 8.75
CA TYR A 256 -19.56 -22.91 7.40
C TYR A 256 -21.00 -23.40 7.25
N ASN A 257 -21.71 -22.85 6.27
CA ASN A 257 -23.03 -23.29 5.85
C ASN A 257 -22.90 -24.13 4.56
N PRO A 258 -23.21 -25.45 4.61
CA PRO A 258 -23.06 -26.33 3.46
C PRO A 258 -24.07 -26.06 2.33
N ILE A 259 -25.16 -25.33 2.61
CA ILE A 259 -26.17 -24.99 1.60
C ILE A 259 -25.68 -23.84 0.72
N SER A 260 -25.13 -22.79 1.33
CA SER A 260 -24.60 -21.63 0.60
C SER A 260 -23.15 -21.80 0.15
N GLY A 261 -22.42 -22.76 0.72
CA GLY A 261 -20.99 -22.93 0.47
C GLY A 261 -20.13 -21.80 1.06
N ALA A 262 -20.68 -21.02 2.00
CA ALA A 262 -20.04 -19.85 2.60
C ALA A 262 -20.00 -19.97 4.13
N MET A 263 -19.09 -19.23 4.76
CA MET A 263 -19.00 -19.04 6.20
C MET A 263 -19.75 -17.78 6.62
N SER A 264 -20.34 -17.84 7.82
CA SER A 264 -20.91 -16.68 8.49
C SER A 264 -19.86 -15.58 8.68
N THR A 265 -20.25 -14.35 8.37
CA THR A 265 -19.48 -13.11 8.58
C THR A 265 -20.01 -12.32 9.77
N TYR A 266 -20.94 -12.90 10.54
CA TYR A 266 -21.63 -12.25 11.65
C TYR A 266 -20.69 -11.53 12.63
N LEU A 267 -19.52 -12.12 12.94
CA LEU A 267 -18.56 -11.49 13.84
C LEU A 267 -17.96 -10.20 13.25
N GLY A 268 -17.63 -10.20 11.96
CA GLY A 268 -17.16 -9.02 11.25
C GLY A 268 -18.27 -7.97 11.14
N ASP A 269 -19.46 -8.38 10.72
CA ASP A 269 -20.62 -7.50 10.49
C ASP A 269 -21.12 -6.82 11.78
N ASN A 270 -20.85 -7.42 12.95
CA ASN A 270 -21.21 -6.87 14.27
C ASN A 270 -20.02 -6.32 15.06
N ALA A 271 -18.88 -6.07 14.41
CA ALA A 271 -17.67 -5.51 15.03
C ALA A 271 -17.16 -6.30 16.27
N LEU A 272 -17.29 -7.63 16.24
CA LEU A 272 -16.86 -8.54 17.30
C LEU A 272 -15.46 -9.15 17.05
N ILE A 273 -14.87 -8.89 15.89
CA ILE A 273 -13.49 -9.29 15.58
C ILE A 273 -12.54 -8.19 16.11
N PRO A 274 -11.48 -8.54 16.86
CA PRO A 274 -10.49 -7.56 17.32
C PRO A 274 -9.85 -6.80 16.15
N LEU A 275 -9.59 -5.50 16.32
CA LEU A 275 -8.93 -4.67 15.30
C LEU A 275 -7.41 -4.93 15.17
N THR A 276 -6.82 -5.62 16.14
CA THR A 276 -5.41 -6.06 16.13
C THR A 276 -5.34 -7.58 16.09
N GLN A 277 -4.35 -8.12 15.37
CA GLN A 277 -4.15 -9.56 15.25
C GLN A 277 -4.04 -10.24 16.64
N PRO A 278 -4.74 -11.38 16.87
CA PRO A 278 -4.88 -11.96 18.22
C PRO A 278 -3.89 -13.09 18.53
N PHE A 279 -2.80 -13.24 17.77
CA PHE A 279 -1.83 -14.33 17.85
C PHE A 279 -0.53 -13.97 18.60
N SER A 280 -0.45 -12.82 19.25
CA SER A 280 0.74 -12.39 20.01
C SER A 280 1.01 -13.21 21.27
N GLY A 281 -0.02 -13.81 21.86
CA GLY A 281 0.08 -14.69 23.03
C GLY A 281 0.45 -16.14 22.70
N ALA A 282 0.77 -16.91 23.74
CA ALA A 282 0.86 -18.37 23.62
C ALA A 282 -0.47 -18.95 23.11
N PRO A 283 -0.45 -20.01 22.27
CA PRO A 283 0.71 -20.83 21.90
C PRO A 283 1.49 -20.32 20.69
N TRP A 284 1.09 -19.23 20.04
CA TRP A 284 1.66 -18.81 18.76
C TRP A 284 2.85 -17.86 18.92
N SER A 285 2.81 -17.01 19.95
CA SER A 285 3.84 -15.99 20.23
C SER A 285 4.26 -15.24 18.97
N TYR A 286 3.28 -14.87 18.14
CA TYR A 286 3.51 -14.23 16.86
C TYR A 286 3.73 -12.73 17.05
N GLY A 287 4.97 -12.28 16.79
CA GLY A 287 5.40 -10.89 16.97
C GLY A 287 4.99 -9.93 15.85
N GLY A 288 4.05 -10.31 14.97
CA GLY A 288 3.51 -9.39 13.96
C GLY A 288 2.64 -8.32 14.60
N SER A 289 2.54 -7.18 13.91
CA SER A 289 1.88 -5.97 14.40
C SER A 289 0.65 -5.60 13.56
N GLU A 290 0.13 -6.53 12.76
CA GLU A 290 -1.02 -6.32 11.88
C GLU A 290 -2.25 -5.80 12.66
N SER A 291 -2.78 -4.68 12.21
CA SER A 291 -3.99 -4.06 12.73
C SER A 291 -4.71 -3.28 11.64
N VAL A 292 -6.01 -3.03 11.84
CA VAL A 292 -6.86 -2.26 10.93
C VAL A 292 -7.71 -1.25 11.71
N ALA A 293 -8.09 -0.14 11.07
CA ALA A 293 -9.01 0.84 11.68
C ALA A 293 -10.45 0.30 11.77
N ALA A 294 -10.84 -0.57 10.84
CA ALA A 294 -12.12 -1.27 10.82
C ALA A 294 -11.94 -2.62 10.10
N ILE A 295 -12.73 -3.62 10.48
CA ILE A 295 -12.74 -4.92 9.80
C ILE A 295 -13.42 -4.75 8.43
N PRO A 296 -12.79 -5.16 7.31
CA PRO A 296 -13.43 -5.13 6.00
C PRO A 296 -14.73 -5.94 5.97
N GLY A 297 -15.65 -5.58 5.06
CA GLY A 297 -16.88 -6.35 4.86
C GLY A 297 -16.60 -7.77 4.39
N GLY A 298 -17.43 -8.73 4.83
CA GLY A 298 -17.33 -10.13 4.38
C GLY A 298 -16.24 -10.97 5.07
N ILE A 299 -15.66 -10.49 6.16
CA ILE A 299 -14.66 -11.22 6.96
C ILE A 299 -15.34 -12.12 8.02
N THR A 300 -14.89 -13.36 8.12
CA THR A 300 -15.30 -14.34 9.12
C THR A 300 -14.50 -14.24 10.42
N ASP A 301 -13.17 -14.24 10.36
CA ASP A 301 -12.26 -14.07 11.52
C ASP A 301 -10.80 -13.82 11.04
N TRP A 302 -9.90 -13.57 11.99
CA TRP A 302 -8.44 -13.60 11.81
C TRP A 302 -7.91 -15.02 11.64
N ILE A 303 -6.89 -15.19 10.81
CA ILE A 303 -6.13 -16.43 10.65
C ILE A 303 -4.63 -16.12 10.58
N LEU A 304 -3.80 -16.93 11.24
CA LEU A 304 -2.35 -16.85 11.13
C LEU A 304 -1.89 -17.88 10.11
N VAL A 305 -1.20 -17.42 9.07
CA VAL A 305 -0.63 -18.26 8.03
C VAL A 305 0.87 -18.38 8.25
N GLU A 306 1.37 -19.61 8.25
CA GLU A 306 2.81 -19.89 8.22
C GLU A 306 3.18 -20.57 6.91
N LEU A 307 4.31 -20.16 6.32
CA LEU A 307 4.95 -20.87 5.23
C LEU A 307 6.10 -21.69 5.79
N ARG A 308 6.19 -22.95 5.35
CA ARG A 308 7.31 -23.84 5.64
C ARG A 308 8.00 -24.25 4.36
N SER A 309 9.33 -24.31 4.41
CA SER A 309 10.18 -24.71 3.29
C SER A 309 9.76 -26.07 2.73
N GLU A 310 9.83 -26.21 1.41
CA GLU A 310 9.64 -27.49 0.72
C GLU A 310 10.59 -28.59 1.20
N ASN A 311 11.81 -28.22 1.59
CA ASN A 311 12.88 -29.16 1.91
C ASN A 311 12.81 -29.67 3.36
N THR A 312 12.20 -28.89 4.25
CA THR A 312 12.14 -29.18 5.69
C THR A 312 10.80 -28.78 6.31
N PRO A 313 9.68 -29.40 5.90
CA PRO A 313 8.34 -29.05 6.38
C PRO A 313 8.15 -29.22 7.89
N GLY A 314 8.96 -30.05 8.55
CA GLY A 314 8.95 -30.21 10.02
C GLY A 314 9.61 -29.06 10.79
N ALA A 315 10.42 -28.24 10.13
CA ALA A 315 11.18 -27.16 10.77
C ALA A 315 10.32 -25.93 11.10
N SER A 316 10.96 -24.95 11.75
CA SER A 316 10.35 -23.65 11.99
C SER A 316 9.90 -22.99 10.68
N PRO A 317 8.79 -22.21 10.70
CA PRO A 317 8.29 -21.55 9.51
C PRO A 317 9.29 -20.53 8.98
N VAL A 318 9.39 -20.45 7.65
CA VAL A 318 10.24 -19.48 6.94
C VAL A 318 9.58 -18.10 6.86
N ALA A 319 8.26 -18.05 6.95
CA ALA A 319 7.50 -16.81 7.08
C ALA A 319 6.19 -17.05 7.85
N ARG A 320 5.69 -16.01 8.50
CA ARG A 320 4.42 -16.00 9.24
C ARG A 320 3.74 -14.65 9.05
N ARG A 321 2.42 -14.66 8.83
CA ARG A 321 1.64 -13.45 8.65
C ARG A 321 0.21 -13.62 9.14
N ALA A 322 -0.30 -12.66 9.90
CA ALA A 322 -1.71 -12.61 10.25
C ALA A 322 -2.51 -12.04 9.08
N ALA A 323 -3.67 -12.62 8.82
CA ALA A 323 -4.49 -12.38 7.64
C ALA A 323 -5.97 -12.49 7.97
N PHE A 324 -6.83 -12.09 7.04
CA PHE A 324 -8.27 -12.28 7.18
C PHE A 324 -8.76 -13.51 6.42
N LEU A 325 -9.70 -14.23 7.04
CA LEU A 325 -10.47 -15.29 6.38
C LEU A 325 -11.84 -14.75 5.99
N ARG A 326 -12.16 -14.76 4.70
CA ARG A 326 -13.45 -14.31 4.16
C ARG A 326 -14.54 -15.37 4.24
N GLY A 327 -15.80 -14.94 4.16
CA GLY A 327 -16.96 -15.82 4.09
C GLY A 327 -16.92 -16.82 2.93
N ASP A 328 -16.31 -16.48 1.80
CA ASP A 328 -16.12 -17.39 0.65
C ASP A 328 -14.94 -18.38 0.82
N GLY A 329 -14.25 -18.32 1.96
CA GLY A 329 -13.10 -19.16 2.33
C GLY A 329 -11.74 -18.63 1.87
N MET A 330 -11.69 -17.54 1.11
CA MET A 330 -10.42 -16.96 0.69
C MET A 330 -9.66 -16.36 1.87
N ILE A 331 -8.35 -16.62 1.92
CA ILE A 331 -7.45 -15.94 2.86
C ILE A 331 -6.83 -14.75 2.14
N VAL A 332 -7.04 -13.57 2.71
CA VAL A 332 -6.71 -12.27 2.09
C VAL A 332 -5.90 -11.40 3.04
N ASP A 333 -5.23 -10.41 2.46
CA ASP A 333 -4.53 -9.37 3.19
C ASP A 333 -5.52 -8.47 3.98
N LEU A 334 -4.98 -7.51 4.74
CA LEU A 334 -5.73 -6.66 5.68
C LEU A 334 -6.75 -5.72 5.02
N ASP A 335 -6.68 -5.57 3.70
CA ASP A 335 -7.67 -4.84 2.91
C ASP A 335 -8.94 -5.65 2.62
N GLY A 336 -8.95 -6.95 2.95
CA GLY A 336 -10.08 -7.84 2.73
C GLY A 336 -10.24 -8.35 1.29
N SER A 337 -9.30 -8.07 0.39
CA SER A 337 -9.46 -8.40 -1.04
C SER A 337 -8.23 -9.02 -1.68
N ARG A 338 -7.02 -8.56 -1.35
CA ARG A 338 -5.80 -9.00 -1.99
C ARG A 338 -5.35 -10.39 -1.51
N PRO A 339 -4.70 -11.20 -2.35
CA PRO A 339 -3.98 -12.38 -1.90
C PRO A 339 -2.94 -12.04 -0.83
N LEU A 340 -2.70 -12.97 0.09
CA LEU A 340 -1.74 -12.75 1.18
C LEU A 340 -0.31 -12.74 0.64
N SER A 341 0.39 -11.61 0.78
CA SER A 341 1.81 -11.49 0.38
C SER A 341 2.75 -11.96 1.48
N PHE A 342 3.91 -12.48 1.06
CA PHE A 342 4.97 -12.95 1.93
C PHE A 342 6.32 -12.40 1.48
N ASP A 343 7.17 -12.07 2.46
CA ASP A 343 8.57 -11.72 2.25
C ASP A 343 9.41 -13.01 2.16
N VAL A 344 9.20 -13.77 1.09
CA VAL A 344 9.90 -15.01 0.76
C VAL A 344 10.20 -15.03 -0.73
N THR A 345 11.14 -15.85 -1.19
CA THR A 345 11.31 -16.09 -2.63
C THR A 345 10.07 -16.78 -3.20
N ALA A 346 9.69 -16.49 -4.45
CA ALA A 346 8.68 -17.28 -5.12
C ALA A 346 9.11 -18.75 -5.24
N GLY A 347 8.18 -19.68 -5.04
CA GLY A 347 8.48 -21.10 -4.97
C GLY A 347 7.37 -21.92 -4.33
N LYS A 348 7.69 -23.17 -4.00
CA LYS A 348 6.74 -24.11 -3.41
C LYS A 348 6.95 -24.19 -1.91
N TYR A 349 5.85 -24.11 -1.16
CA TYR A 349 5.85 -24.11 0.29
C TYR A 349 4.75 -25.02 0.82
N TYR A 350 4.86 -25.44 2.07
CA TYR A 350 3.70 -25.93 2.79
C TYR A 350 3.07 -24.80 3.59
N ALA A 351 1.76 -24.63 3.49
CA ALA A 351 1.02 -23.65 4.27
C ALA A 351 0.49 -24.29 5.55
N VAL A 352 0.74 -23.66 6.69
CA VAL A 352 0.11 -24.00 7.97
C VAL A 352 -0.87 -22.89 8.31
N LEU A 353 -2.12 -23.27 8.55
CA LEU A 353 -3.17 -22.37 8.98
C LEU A 353 -3.42 -22.55 10.46
N ARG A 354 -3.36 -21.44 11.21
CA ARG A 354 -3.61 -21.41 12.64
C ARG A 354 -4.76 -20.49 12.96
N HIS A 355 -5.71 -21.01 13.70
CA HIS A 355 -6.90 -20.28 14.12
C HIS A 355 -7.09 -20.47 15.62
N ARG A 356 -7.70 -19.50 16.30
CA ARG A 356 -7.83 -19.51 17.77
C ARG A 356 -8.69 -20.64 18.30
N ASN A 357 -9.77 -20.91 17.58
CA ASN A 357 -10.81 -21.89 17.97
C ASN A 357 -10.79 -23.19 17.15
N HIS A 358 -9.77 -23.42 16.30
CA HIS A 358 -9.67 -24.63 15.47
C HIS A 358 -8.25 -25.19 15.55
N LEU A 359 -8.14 -26.53 15.44
CA LEU A 359 -6.83 -27.18 15.37
C LEU A 359 -6.07 -26.67 14.14
N SER A 360 -4.76 -26.42 14.31
CA SER A 360 -3.92 -25.99 13.19
C SER A 360 -3.86 -27.08 12.12
N VAL A 361 -3.89 -26.68 10.86
CA VAL A 361 -3.82 -27.61 9.72
C VAL A 361 -2.64 -27.24 8.83
N MET A 362 -1.98 -28.25 8.29
CA MET A 362 -0.94 -28.09 7.28
C MET A 362 -1.46 -28.60 5.94
N SER A 363 -1.12 -27.92 4.86
CA SER A 363 -1.47 -28.36 3.51
C SER A 363 -0.87 -29.75 3.25
N LYS A 364 -1.66 -30.65 2.63
CA LYS A 364 -1.18 -31.98 2.24
C LYS A 364 -0.14 -31.89 1.12
N ASN A 365 -0.41 -31.00 0.17
CA ASN A 365 0.46 -30.72 -0.97
C ASN A 365 1.10 -29.35 -0.79
N GLN A 366 2.19 -29.13 -1.52
CA GLN A 366 2.80 -27.82 -1.60
C GLN A 366 1.83 -26.82 -2.25
N VAL A 367 1.79 -25.61 -1.71
CA VAL A 367 1.17 -24.44 -2.29
C VAL A 367 2.24 -23.64 -3.03
N THR A 368 1.89 -23.13 -4.20
CA THR A 368 2.78 -22.23 -4.92
C THR A 368 2.60 -20.83 -4.36
N VAL A 369 3.73 -20.22 -3.98
CA VAL A 369 3.85 -18.81 -3.70
C VAL A 369 4.50 -18.22 -4.94
N ASP A 370 3.69 -17.62 -5.80
CA ASP A 370 4.16 -17.02 -7.03
C ASP A 370 4.25 -15.52 -6.86
N VAL A 371 5.16 -14.91 -7.60
CA VAL A 371 5.06 -13.47 -7.90
C VAL A 371 3.65 -13.21 -8.42
N ALA A 372 2.98 -12.16 -7.94
CA ALA A 372 1.58 -11.87 -8.20
C ALA A 372 1.28 -11.71 -9.69
N ALA A 373 1.22 -12.84 -10.40
CA ALA A 373 0.66 -12.99 -11.72
C ALA A 373 -0.84 -12.94 -11.55
N GLY A 374 -1.50 -12.01 -12.25
CA GLY A 374 -2.94 -12.05 -12.42
C GLY A 374 -3.37 -13.46 -12.84
N LEU A 375 -4.42 -13.97 -12.20
CA LEU A 375 -5.14 -15.09 -12.77
C LEU A 375 -5.84 -14.58 -14.02
N TYR A 376 -5.70 -15.37 -15.09
CA TYR A 376 -6.36 -15.33 -16.41
C TYR A 376 -7.70 -14.60 -16.50
#